data_AF-A0A957MRJ2-F1
#
_entry.id   AF-A0A957MRJ2-F1
#
_cell.length_a   1.000
_cell.length_b   1.000
_cell.length_c   1.000
_cell.angle_alpha   90.00
_cell.angle_beta   90.00
_cell.angle_gamma   90.00
#
_symmetry.space_group_name_H-M   'P 1'
#
loop_
_entity.id
_entity.type
_entity.pdbx_description
1 polymer ?
#
loop_
_entity_poly.entity_id
_entity_poly.type
_entity_poly.pdbx_seq_one_letter_code
_entity_poly.pdbx_strand_id
1 'polypeptide(L)'
;MTGRTADSLVSALMLDRWPSLGAITDFGLTETNYGAYQRLIRAGTLTADTLHAHAGDDVWLSEQIGMPVETPWRFILEVVDDDDEEVIDGGEGEQEEVTESL
;
A
#
# COMPACT_ATOMS: atom_id res chain seq x y z
N MET A 1 7.17 7.17 9.36
CA MET A 1 7.70 7.84 8.15
C MET A 1 6.62 8.52 7.31
N THR A 2 5.34 8.34 7.63
CA THR A 2 4.14 8.87 6.96
C THR A 2 4.02 10.39 6.90
N GLY A 3 4.82 11.11 7.70
CA GLY A 3 4.73 12.55 7.70
C GLY A 3 5.24 13.23 6.43
N ARG A 4 6.34 12.73 5.88
CA ARG A 4 6.93 13.30 4.65
C ARG A 4 6.05 13.08 3.41
N THR A 5 5.21 12.05 3.41
CA THR A 5 4.35 11.72 2.28
C THR A 5 3.13 12.63 2.22
N ALA A 6 2.58 13.07 3.36
CA ALA A 6 1.49 14.06 3.41
C ALA A 6 1.90 15.42 2.81
N ASP A 7 3.05 15.96 3.26
CA ASP A 7 3.58 17.22 2.73
C ASP A 7 3.89 17.13 1.23
N SER A 8 4.45 15.97 0.82
CA SER A 8 4.72 15.67 -0.57
C SER A 8 3.44 15.62 -1.41
N LEU A 9 2.35 15.05 -0.89
CA LEU A 9 1.06 14.99 -1.57
C LEU A 9 0.50 16.39 -1.78
N VAL A 10 0.37 17.16 -0.70
CA VAL A 10 -0.18 18.52 -0.74
C VAL A 10 0.59 19.41 -1.70
N SER A 11 1.92 19.37 -1.62
CA SER A 11 2.79 20.15 -2.51
C SER A 11 2.60 19.77 -3.98
N ALA A 12 2.53 18.47 -4.28
CA ALA A 12 2.36 17.98 -5.65
C ALA A 12 1.00 18.43 -6.22
N LEU A 13 -0.10 18.25 -5.49
CA LEU A 13 -1.44 18.59 -5.97
C LEU A 13 -1.67 20.10 -6.09
N MET A 14 -1.06 20.89 -5.20
CA MET A 14 -1.04 22.35 -5.34
C MET A 14 -0.36 22.77 -6.64
N LEU A 15 0.78 22.15 -6.96
CA LEU A 15 1.58 22.43 -8.17
C LEU A 15 1.08 21.74 -9.44
N ASP A 16 -0.05 21.04 -9.37
CA ASP A 16 -0.61 20.24 -10.47
C ASP A 16 0.37 19.21 -11.03
N ARG A 17 1.07 18.52 -10.12
CA ARG A 17 2.02 17.46 -10.44
C ARG A 17 1.59 16.14 -9.84
N TRP A 18 1.98 15.07 -10.52
CA TRP A 18 1.80 13.74 -9.99
C TRP A 18 2.66 13.54 -8.72
N PRO A 19 2.10 13.00 -7.62
CA PRO A 19 2.85 12.82 -6.37
C PRO A 19 3.87 11.68 -6.43
N SER A 20 4.68 11.57 -5.37
CA SER A 20 5.61 10.46 -5.21
C SER A 20 4.89 9.13 -4.99
N LEU A 21 5.54 8.01 -5.33
CA LEU A 21 4.97 6.67 -5.14
C LEU A 21 4.59 6.39 -3.68
N GLY A 22 5.36 6.91 -2.72
CA GLY A 22 5.04 6.80 -1.30
C GLY A 22 3.76 7.55 -0.94
N ALA A 23 3.57 8.78 -1.42
CA ALA A 23 2.32 9.52 -1.21
C ALA A 23 1.12 8.87 -1.90
N ILE A 24 1.32 8.32 -3.10
CA ILE A 24 0.27 7.57 -3.79
C ILE A 24 -0.17 6.36 -2.96
N THR A 25 0.80 5.64 -2.40
CA THR A 25 0.56 4.44 -1.60
C THR A 25 -0.07 4.75 -0.25
N ASP A 26 0.40 5.77 0.45
CA ASP A 26 -0.10 6.12 1.80
C ASP A 26 -1.52 6.70 1.79
N PHE A 27 -1.97 7.25 0.66
CA PHE A 27 -3.26 7.95 0.53
C PHE A 27 -4.18 7.35 -0.54
N GLY A 28 -3.81 6.20 -1.12
CA GLY A 28 -4.61 5.50 -2.15
C GLY A 28 -4.99 6.40 -3.33
N LEU A 29 -4.04 7.22 -3.77
CA LEU A 29 -4.29 8.17 -4.85
C LEU A 29 -4.36 7.44 -6.20
N THR A 30 -5.39 7.72 -6.96
CA THR A 30 -5.62 7.17 -8.30
C THR A 30 -5.96 8.31 -9.26
N GLU A 31 -5.89 8.07 -10.57
CA GLU A 31 -6.34 9.04 -11.57
C GLU A 31 -7.81 9.44 -11.35
N THR A 32 -8.64 8.49 -10.90
CA THR A 32 -10.07 8.68 -10.66
C THR A 32 -10.35 9.64 -9.50
N ASN A 33 -9.60 9.54 -8.40
CA ASN A 33 -9.82 10.35 -7.20
C ASN A 33 -8.88 11.57 -7.09
N TYR A 34 -7.89 11.71 -7.98
CA TYR A 34 -6.93 12.83 -8.02
C TYR A 34 -7.62 14.19 -7.97
N GLY A 35 -8.65 14.39 -8.80
CA GLY A 35 -9.38 15.66 -8.88
C GLY A 35 -10.13 16.02 -7.59
N ALA A 36 -10.61 15.02 -6.84
CA ALA A 36 -11.28 15.23 -5.56
C ALA A 36 -10.28 15.70 -4.50
N TYR A 37 -9.14 14.99 -4.38
CA TYR A 37 -8.03 15.40 -3.51
C TYR A 37 -7.54 16.81 -3.83
N GLN A 38 -7.29 17.10 -5.11
CA GLN A 38 -6.77 18.39 -5.54
C GLN A 38 -7.73 19.53 -5.18
N ARG A 39 -9.05 19.33 -5.38
CA ARG A 39 -10.06 20.34 -5.03
C ARG A 39 -10.07 20.64 -3.53
N LEU A 40 -10.07 19.62 -2.69
CA LEU A 40 -10.13 19.77 -1.24
C LEU A 40 -8.85 20.38 -0.66
N ILE A 41 -7.69 19.99 -1.20
CA ILE A 41 -6.40 20.57 -0.83
C ILE A 41 -6.33 22.04 -1.23
N ARG A 42 -6.71 22.39 -2.46
CA ARG A 42 -6.74 23.80 -2.92
C ARG A 42 -7.75 24.67 -2.18
N ALA A 43 -8.85 24.09 -1.72
CA ALA A 43 -9.84 24.77 -0.89
C ALA A 43 -9.38 24.94 0.57
N GLY A 44 -8.30 24.28 0.99
CA GLY A 44 -7.82 24.26 2.38
C GLY A 44 -8.65 23.38 3.30
N THR A 45 -9.62 22.61 2.78
CA THR A 45 -10.43 21.65 3.55
C THR A 45 -9.59 20.47 4.01
N LEU A 46 -8.68 20.01 3.16
CA LEU A 46 -7.77 18.91 3.45
C LEU A 46 -6.35 19.44 3.48
N THR A 47 -5.72 19.38 4.65
CA THR A 47 -4.40 19.95 4.93
C THR A 47 -3.36 18.86 5.16
N ALA A 48 -2.07 19.23 5.12
CA ALA A 48 -0.98 18.30 5.42
C ALA A 48 -1.07 17.76 6.87
N ASP A 49 -1.50 18.59 7.82
CA ASP A 49 -1.68 18.21 9.22
C ASP A 49 -2.82 17.19 9.39
N THR A 50 -3.95 17.41 8.73
CA THR A 50 -5.07 16.45 8.76
C THR A 50 -4.70 15.13 8.08
N LEU A 51 -3.96 15.20 6.97
CA LEU A 51 -3.47 14.01 6.27
C LEU A 51 -2.45 13.23 7.10
N HIS A 52 -1.59 13.92 7.85
CA HIS A 52 -0.67 13.29 8.79
C HIS A 52 -1.41 12.47 9.85
N ALA A 53 -2.47 13.05 10.42
CA ALA A 53 -3.22 12.43 11.50
C ALA A 53 -3.99 11.18 11.06
N HIS A 54 -4.38 11.12 9.77
CA HIS A 54 -5.22 10.09 9.18
C HIS A 54 -4.53 9.31 8.05
N ALA A 55 -3.19 9.31 8.01
CA ALA A 55 -2.44 8.56 7.00
C ALA A 55 -2.72 7.06 7.15
N GLY A 56 -3.13 6.41 6.06
CA GLY A 56 -3.54 5.00 6.07
C GLY A 56 -4.93 4.73 6.68
N ASP A 57 -5.75 5.75 6.94
CA ASP A 57 -7.18 5.59 7.27
C ASP A 57 -8.03 5.74 6.01
N ASP A 58 -8.15 4.66 5.24
CA ASP A 58 -8.83 4.67 3.94
C ASP A 58 -10.33 4.97 4.06
N VAL A 59 -10.95 4.60 5.19
CA VAL A 59 -12.36 4.87 5.46
C VAL A 59 -12.56 6.36 5.63
N TRP A 60 -11.78 6.98 6.51
CA TRP A 60 -11.84 8.42 6.74
C TRP A 60 -11.54 9.19 5.45
N LEU A 61 -10.50 8.81 4.71
CA LEU A 61 -10.15 9.45 3.45
C LEU A 61 -11.27 9.34 2.43
N SER A 62 -11.91 8.17 2.31
CA SER A 62 -13.03 7.94 1.40
C SER A 62 -14.23 8.83 1.73
N GLU A 63 -14.52 9.00 3.02
CA GLU A 63 -15.58 9.91 3.49
C GLU A 63 -15.26 11.38 3.17
N GLN A 64 -14.01 11.81 3.37
CA GLN A 64 -13.60 13.19 3.08
C GLN A 64 -13.66 13.53 1.60
N ILE A 65 -13.17 12.64 0.74
CA ILE A 65 -13.11 12.90 -0.71
C ILE A 65 -14.42 12.56 -1.42
N GLY A 66 -15.34 11.85 -0.76
CA GLY A 66 -16.62 11.41 -1.31
C GLY A 66 -16.47 10.34 -2.40
N MET A 67 -15.35 9.62 -2.41
CA MET A 67 -15.00 8.60 -3.40
C MET A 67 -14.23 7.48 -2.70
N PRO A 68 -14.34 6.23 -3.14
CA PRO A 68 -13.56 5.13 -2.56
C PRO A 68 -12.06 5.36 -2.73
N VAL A 69 -11.33 5.10 -1.65
CA VAL A 69 -9.86 5.02 -1.59
C VAL A 69 -9.47 3.56 -1.42
N GLU A 70 -8.64 3.07 -2.33
CA GLU A 70 -8.08 1.72 -2.26
C GLU A 70 -6.57 1.84 -2.14
N THR A 71 -6.00 1.30 -1.07
CA THR A 71 -4.55 1.17 -0.88
C THR A 71 -4.11 -0.25 -1.23
N PRO A 72 -3.67 -0.50 -2.47
CA PRO A 72 -3.47 -1.86 -2.99
C PRO A 72 -2.42 -2.68 -2.23
N TRP A 73 -1.52 -2.06 -1.47
CA TRP A 73 -0.45 -2.74 -0.74
C TRP A 73 -0.86 -3.27 0.64
N ARG A 74 -2.04 -2.89 1.15
CA ARG A 74 -2.52 -3.34 2.47
C ARG A 74 -2.79 -4.85 2.50
N PHE A 75 -3.10 -5.44 1.35
CA PHE A 75 -3.28 -6.89 1.17
C PHE A 75 -1.99 -7.71 1.32
N ILE A 76 -0.80 -7.12 1.17
CA ILE A 76 0.46 -7.88 1.20
C ILE A 76 0.97 -8.11 2.63
N LEU A 77 0.57 -7.28 3.59
CA LEU A 77 0.98 -7.45 5.00
C LEU A 77 0.08 -8.40 5.80
N GLU A 78 -1.11 -8.74 5.32
CA GLU A 78 -1.97 -9.77 5.94
C GLU A 78 -1.56 -11.21 5.55
N VAL A 79 -0.58 -11.39 4.66
CA VAL A 79 -0.12 -12.71 4.17
C VAL A 79 1.25 -13.12 4.75
N VAL A 80 1.79 -12.37 5.73
CA VAL A 80 3.11 -12.67 6.34
C VAL A 80 3.00 -12.85 7.86
N ASP A 81 1.94 -13.52 8.31
CA ASP A 81 1.78 -14.05 9.68
C ASP A 81 1.25 -15.50 9.66
N ASP A 82 1.54 -16.27 8.61
CA ASP A 82 1.54 -17.74 8.67
C ASP A 82 3.00 -18.20 8.70
N ASP A 83 3.63 -18.06 9.88
CA ASP A 83 4.69 -18.97 10.32
C ASP A 83 4.07 -20.37 10.46
N ASP A 84 3.83 -21.06 9.34
CA ASP A 84 3.63 -22.51 9.34
C ASP A 84 4.99 -23.14 9.03
N GLU A 85 5.62 -23.61 10.10
CA GLU A 85 6.92 -24.29 10.14
C GLU A 85 7.05 -25.33 9.02
N GLU A 86 8.12 -25.25 8.21
CA GLU A 86 8.53 -26.39 7.37
C GLU A 86 8.92 -27.56 8.29
N VAL A 87 7.97 -28.48 8.52
CA VAL A 87 8.26 -29.83 8.99
C VAL A 87 8.88 -30.61 7.83
N ILE A 88 10.21 -30.58 7.76
CA ILE A 88 11.01 -31.57 7.04
C ILE A 88 10.84 -32.93 7.73
N ASP A 89 9.83 -33.70 7.30
CA ASP A 89 9.69 -35.11 7.68
C ASP A 89 10.73 -35.94 6.90
N GLY A 90 11.78 -36.36 7.62
CA GLY A 90 12.77 -37.30 7.13
C GLY A 90 12.17 -38.69 7.00
N GLY A 91 11.70 -39.03 5.80
CA GLY A 91 11.31 -40.40 5.42
C GLY A 91 12.42 -41.08 4.61
N GLU A 92 13.18 -41.96 5.28
CA GLU A 92 14.06 -42.94 4.64
C GLU A 92 13.26 -44.05 3.93
N GLY A 93 13.77 -44.51 2.78
CA GLY A 93 13.36 -45.75 2.10
C GLY A 93 12.85 -45.52 0.67
N GLU A 94 13.24 -46.24 -0.37
CA GLU A 94 14.03 -47.45 -0.55
C GLU A 94 14.70 -47.41 -1.94
N GLN A 95 15.68 -48.28 -2.12
CA GLN A 95 16.69 -48.32 -3.19
C GLN A 95 16.11 -48.52 -4.60
N GLU A 96 16.58 -47.75 -5.59
CA GLU A 96 16.53 -48.16 -7.00
C GLU A 96 17.92 -48.62 -7.45
N GLU A 97 18.02 -49.92 -7.70
CA GLU A 97 19.20 -50.66 -8.11
C GLU A 97 19.69 -50.18 -9.48
N VAL A 98 20.81 -49.46 -9.52
CA VAL A 98 21.54 -49.16 -10.76
C VAL A 98 22.34 -50.39 -11.16
N THR A 99 21.79 -51.21 -12.06
CA THR A 99 22.60 -52.23 -12.74
C THR A 99 23.40 -51.56 -13.85
N GLU A 100 24.71 -51.37 -13.62
CA GLU A 100 25.69 -51.03 -14.64
C GLU A 100 26.24 -52.31 -15.32
N SER A 101 26.60 -52.16 -16.60
CA SER A 101 27.53 -52.99 -17.39
C SER A 101 26.99 -54.22 -18.15
N LEU A 102 26.97 -54.10 -19.49
CA LEU A 102 28.04 -54.67 -20.33
C LEU A 102 28.15 -53.98 -21.70
#